data_AF-A0AAW2S4N6-F1
#
_entry.id   AF-A0AAW2S4N6-F1
#
_cell.length_a   1.000
_cell.length_b   1.000
_cell.length_c   1.000
_cell.angle_alpha   90.00
_cell.angle_beta   90.00
_cell.angle_gamma   90.00
#
_symmetry.space_group_name_H-M   'P 1'
#
loop_
_entity.id
_entity.type
_entity.pdbx_description
1 polymer ?
#
loop_
_entity_poly.entity_id
_entity_poly.type
_entity_poly.pdbx_seq_one_letter_code
_entity_poly.pdbx_strand_id
1 'polypeptide(L)'
;MVGVGGSDWNHYVGRKPHVVKRRIRKGIPDCLRGLVWQLISGSRELLLMNPGVYEGAIIIFKVGLAVLKYCHDDLIKLPFEKLIYALRNFPADAMNPDMLLPMAYSLKVSKSLDESKEEYAKQNKNLPDGVTPKLQPS
;
A
#
# COMPACT_ATOMS: atom_id res chain seq x y z
N MET A 1 -8.45 -7.05 26.51
CA MET A 1 -7.13 -6.43 26.24
C MET A 1 -6.32 -7.40 25.40
N VAL A 2 -6.15 -7.11 24.11
CA VAL A 2 -5.10 -7.73 23.29
C VAL A 2 -3.88 -6.86 23.56
N GLY A 3 -2.86 -7.45 24.17
CA GLY A 3 -1.74 -6.70 24.70
C GLY A 3 -0.75 -6.23 23.64
N VAL A 4 0.30 -5.60 24.15
CA VAL A 4 1.17 -4.63 23.50
C VAL A 4 2.27 -5.39 22.75
N GLY A 5 2.24 -5.31 21.43
CA GLY A 5 3.19 -6.01 20.55
C GLY A 5 2.58 -7.24 19.91
N GLY A 6 2.91 -7.50 18.65
CA GLY A 6 2.44 -8.67 17.91
C GLY A 6 2.72 -10.01 18.63
N SER A 7 3.61 -10.03 19.63
CA SER A 7 3.83 -11.11 20.58
C SER A 7 2.56 -11.56 21.32
N ASP A 8 1.75 -10.64 21.83
CA ASP A 8 0.49 -10.98 22.53
C ASP A 8 -0.58 -11.49 21.55
N TRP A 9 -0.58 -10.93 20.34
CA TRP A 9 -1.45 -11.40 19.26
C TRP A 9 -1.05 -12.81 18.80
N ASN A 10 0.24 -13.04 18.53
CA ASN A 10 0.78 -14.34 18.11
C ASN A 10 0.54 -15.39 19.18
N HIS A 11 0.72 -15.03 20.46
CA HIS A 11 0.39 -15.90 21.59
C HIS A 11 -1.12 -16.17 21.68
N TYR A 12 -1.98 -15.16 21.49
CA TYR A 12 -3.43 -15.32 21.50
C TYR A 12 -3.95 -16.18 20.33
N VAL A 13 -3.42 -15.97 19.12
CA VAL A 13 -3.73 -16.76 17.92
C VAL A 13 -3.29 -18.20 18.09
N GLY A 14 -2.09 -18.44 18.62
CA GLY A 14 -1.60 -19.78 18.94
C GLY A 14 -2.46 -20.49 19.99
N ARG A 15 -2.92 -19.76 21.02
CA ARG A 15 -3.75 -20.32 22.09
C ARG A 15 -5.22 -20.53 21.70
N LYS A 16 -5.79 -19.69 20.82
CA LYS A 16 -7.22 -19.72 20.46
C LYS A 16 -7.47 -19.56 18.95
N PRO A 17 -6.90 -20.41 18.08
CA PRO A 17 -7.00 -20.27 16.63
C PRO A 17 -8.45 -20.37 16.12
N HIS A 18 -9.26 -21.23 16.75
CA HIS A 18 -10.67 -21.42 16.37
C HIS A 18 -11.53 -20.17 16.63
N VAL A 19 -11.25 -19.41 17.69
CA VAL A 19 -11.99 -18.19 18.04
C VAL A 19 -11.68 -17.09 17.03
N VAL A 20 -10.39 -16.92 16.71
CA VAL A 20 -9.92 -15.96 15.71
C VAL A 20 -10.53 -16.28 14.34
N LYS A 21 -10.42 -17.53 13.87
CA LYS A 21 -11.00 -17.97 12.59
C LYS A 21 -12.52 -17.80 12.53
N ARG A 22 -13.23 -17.98 13.65
CA ARG A 22 -14.67 -17.75 13.74
C ARG A 22 -15.01 -16.26 13.62
N ARG A 23 -14.26 -15.39 14.29
CA ARG A 23 -14.48 -13.93 14.25
C ARG A 23 -14.18 -13.34 12.87
N ILE A 24 -13.10 -13.76 12.22
CA ILE A 24 -12.77 -13.33 10.86
C ILE A 24 -13.89 -13.72 9.87
N ARG A 25 -14.42 -14.95 9.98
CA ARG A 25 -15.54 -15.43 9.14
C ARG A 25 -16.86 -14.69 9.36
N LYS A 26 -17.05 -14.07 10.52
CA LYS A 26 -18.21 -13.19 10.78
C LYS A 26 -18.07 -11.82 10.10
N GLY A 27 -16.92 -11.52 9.51
CA GLY A 27 -16.61 -10.25 8.89
C GLY A 27 -15.82 -9.35 9.83
N ILE A 28 -14.79 -8.72 9.26
CA ILE A 28 -14.06 -7.63 9.91
C ILE A 28 -14.80 -6.32 9.57
N PRO A 29 -15.13 -5.48 10.56
CA PRO A 29 -15.70 -4.15 10.32
C PRO A 29 -14.84 -3.35 9.34
N ASP A 30 -15.48 -2.58 8.46
CA ASP A 30 -14.80 -1.93 7.33
C ASP A 30 -13.68 -0.97 7.78
N CYS A 31 -13.99 -0.12 8.74
CA CYS A 31 -13.08 0.78 9.45
C CYS A 31 -11.86 0.07 10.10
N LEU A 32 -11.97 -1.20 10.46
CA LEU A 32 -10.90 -1.98 11.10
C LEU A 32 -10.18 -2.90 10.11
N ARG A 33 -10.69 -3.02 8.89
CA ARG A 33 -10.24 -4.00 7.90
C ARG A 33 -8.77 -3.82 7.54
N GLY A 34 -8.34 -2.58 7.32
CA GLY A 34 -6.94 -2.28 7.02
C GLY A 34 -5.99 -2.74 8.13
N LEU A 35 -6.27 -2.36 9.38
CA LEU A 35 -5.45 -2.73 10.54
C LEU A 35 -5.46 -4.23 10.83
N VAL A 36 -6.64 -4.84 10.88
CA VAL A 36 -6.82 -6.23 11.29
C VAL A 36 -6.25 -7.17 10.24
N TRP A 37 -6.45 -6.90 8.93
CA TRP A 37 -5.80 -7.70 7.90
C TRP A 37 -4.28 -7.57 7.94
N GLN A 38 -3.76 -6.36 8.14
CA GLN A 38 -2.32 -6.15 8.24
C GLN A 38 -1.71 -6.86 9.45
N LEU A 39 -2.44 -6.92 10.58
CA LEU A 39 -2.04 -7.67 11.76
C LEU A 39 -2.10 -9.20 11.54
N ILE A 40 -3.20 -9.73 10.99
CA ILE A 40 -3.38 -11.18 10.78
C ILE A 40 -2.38 -11.72 9.77
N SER A 41 -2.10 -10.97 8.71
CA SER A 41 -1.17 -11.38 7.65
C SER A 41 0.30 -11.27 8.05
N GLY A 42 0.63 -10.58 9.15
CA GLY A 42 2.02 -10.24 9.47
C GLY A 42 2.66 -9.26 8.48
N SER A 43 1.86 -8.63 7.60
CA SER A 43 2.34 -7.74 6.54
C SER A 43 3.20 -6.58 7.07
N ARG A 44 2.89 -6.08 8.27
CA ARG A 44 3.70 -5.03 8.93
C ARG A 44 5.12 -5.50 9.25
N GLU A 45 5.28 -6.74 9.70
CA GLU A 45 6.59 -7.31 10.03
C GLU A 45 7.40 -7.56 8.75
N LEU A 46 6.74 -8.09 7.71
CA LEU A 46 7.36 -8.24 6.39
C LEU A 46 7.81 -6.90 5.79
N LEU A 47 7.05 -5.83 6.00
CA LEU A 47 7.42 -4.47 5.56
C LEU A 47 8.65 -3.94 6.29
N LEU A 48 8.76 -4.18 7.60
CA LEU A 48 9.92 -3.76 8.39
C LEU A 48 11.16 -4.61 8.10
N MET A 49 10.99 -5.92 7.85
CA MET A 49 12.08 -6.84 7.53
C MET A 49 12.63 -6.66 6.11
N ASN A 50 11.85 -6.04 5.21
CA ASN A 50 12.24 -5.81 3.81
C ASN A 50 12.24 -4.32 3.45
N PRO A 51 13.11 -3.51 4.08
CA PRO A 51 13.20 -2.09 3.78
C PRO A 51 13.55 -1.88 2.30
N GLY A 52 12.80 -1.02 1.62
CA GLY A 52 13.01 -0.70 0.21
C GLY A 52 12.21 -1.53 -0.80
N VAL A 53 11.69 -2.71 -0.43
CA VAL A 53 10.85 -3.51 -1.36
C VAL A 53 9.53 -2.80 -1.68
N TYR A 54 8.88 -2.26 -0.65
CA TYR A 54 7.61 -1.56 -0.79
C TYR A 54 7.78 -0.16 -1.42
N GLU A 55 8.87 0.54 -1.11
CA GLU A 55 9.24 1.80 -1.79
C GLU A 55 9.54 1.55 -3.27
N GLY A 56 10.23 0.45 -3.60
CA GLY A 56 10.49 0.02 -4.96
C GLY A 56 9.20 -0.23 -5.76
N ALA A 57 8.20 -0.87 -5.14
CA ALA A 57 6.89 -1.07 -5.78
C ALA A 57 6.17 0.27 -6.09
N ILE A 58 6.28 1.26 -5.18
CA ILE A 58 5.72 2.61 -5.40
C ILE A 58 6.41 3.28 -6.59
N ILE A 59 7.74 3.18 -6.68
CA ILE A 59 8.50 3.76 -7.80
C ILE A 59 8.14 3.07 -9.12
N ILE A 60 8.04 1.74 -9.14
CA ILE A 60 7.63 0.99 -10.34
C ILE A 60 6.24 1.47 -10.83
N PHE A 61 5.30 1.64 -9.91
CA PHE A 61 3.95 2.13 -10.26
C PHE A 61 3.98 3.57 -10.79
N LYS A 62 4.74 4.46 -10.14
CA LYS A 62 4.94 5.85 -10.61
C LYS A 62 5.56 5.89 -12.01
N VAL A 63 6.58 5.07 -12.27
CA VAL A 63 7.20 4.98 -13.60
C VAL A 63 6.22 4.45 -14.63
N GLY A 64 5.44 3.40 -14.31
CA GLY A 64 4.40 2.89 -15.19
C GLY A 64 3.35 3.95 -15.56
N LEU A 65 2.90 4.72 -14.57
CA LEU A 65 1.99 5.86 -14.80
C LEU A 65 2.63 6.98 -15.63
N ALA A 66 3.92 7.26 -15.44
CA ALA A 66 4.64 8.26 -16.21
C ALA A 66 4.74 7.86 -17.69
N VAL A 67 5.06 6.59 -17.98
CA VAL A 67 5.09 6.05 -19.34
C VAL A 67 3.71 6.15 -20.00
N LEU A 68 2.65 5.77 -19.30
CA LEU A 68 1.28 5.90 -19.79
C LEU A 68 0.88 7.36 -20.06
N LYS A 69 1.31 8.27 -19.19
CA LYS A 69 1.06 9.70 -19.34
C LYS A 69 1.81 10.30 -20.53
N TYR A 70 3.05 9.87 -20.77
CA TYR A 70 3.84 10.28 -21.93
C TYR A 70 3.17 9.83 -23.23
N CYS A 71 2.68 8.59 -23.29
CA CYS A 71 2.08 8.02 -24.50
C CYS A 71 0.59 8.36 -24.66
N HIS A 72 0.00 9.18 -23.79
CA HIS A 72 -1.44 9.40 -23.69
C HIS A 72 -2.08 9.78 -25.04
N ASP A 73 -1.51 10.78 -25.71
CA ASP A 73 -2.08 11.33 -26.94
C ASP A 73 -2.04 10.36 -28.12
N ASP A 74 -1.07 9.43 -28.12
CA ASP A 74 -0.97 8.40 -29.15
C ASP A 74 -1.88 7.21 -28.81
N LEU A 75 -1.97 6.83 -27.54
CA LEU A 75 -2.84 5.75 -27.09
C LEU A 75 -4.33 6.03 -27.36
N ILE A 76 -4.79 7.28 -27.19
CA ILE A 76 -6.19 7.67 -27.42
C ILE A 76 -6.56 7.67 -28.91
N LYS A 77 -5.60 7.90 -29.80
CA LYS A 77 -5.83 7.90 -31.26
C LYS A 77 -5.90 6.50 -31.84
N LEU A 78 -5.51 5.47 -31.10
CA LEU A 78 -5.47 4.10 -31.58
C LEU A 78 -6.86 3.43 -31.51
N PRO A 79 -7.21 2.60 -32.50
CA PRO A 79 -8.35 1.70 -32.37
C PRO A 79 -8.08 0.66 -31.28
N PHE A 80 -9.12 0.24 -30.57
CA PHE A 80 -9.05 -0.66 -29.41
C PHE A 80 -8.20 -1.93 -29.66
N GLU A 81 -8.30 -2.52 -30.85
CA GLU A 81 -7.57 -3.71 -31.29
C GLU A 81 -6.05 -3.55 -31.20
N LYS A 82 -5.55 -2.33 -31.43
CA LYS A 82 -4.11 -2.00 -31.41
C LYS A 82 -3.63 -1.53 -30.03
N LEU A 83 -4.55 -1.21 -29.12
CA LEU A 83 -4.22 -0.63 -27.81
C LEU A 83 -3.39 -1.60 -26.97
N ILE A 84 -3.77 -2.88 -26.90
CA ILE A 84 -3.02 -3.90 -26.15
C ILE A 84 -1.62 -4.09 -26.72
N TYR A 85 -1.47 -4.03 -28.05
CA TYR A 85 -0.16 -4.13 -28.69
C TYR A 85 0.73 -2.93 -28.35
N ALA A 86 0.18 -1.71 -28.34
CA ALA A 86 0.90 -0.50 -27.94
C ALA A 86 1.27 -0.49 -26.45
N LEU A 87 0.38 -0.94 -25.56
CA LEU A 87 0.66 -1.06 -24.13
C LEU A 87 1.73 -2.12 -23.81
N ARG A 88 1.90 -3.11 -24.67
CA ARG A 88 2.96 -4.14 -24.54
C ARG A 88 4.30 -3.64 -25.07
N ASN A 89 4.32 -2.67 -25.99
CA ASN A 89 5.51 -2.21 -26.69
C ASN A 89 5.56 -0.68 -26.70
N PHE A 90 6.02 -0.09 -25.61
CA PHE A 90 6.24 1.36 -25.53
C PHE A 90 7.42 1.79 -26.39
N PRO A 91 7.39 3.02 -26.92
CA PRO A 91 8.46 3.53 -27.76
C PRO A 91 9.73 3.80 -26.91
N ALA A 92 10.91 3.70 -27.52
CA ALA A 92 12.19 3.71 -26.80
C ALA A 92 12.53 5.05 -26.15
N ASP A 93 12.02 6.15 -26.72
CA ASP A 93 12.09 7.50 -26.18
C ASP A 93 11.29 7.63 -24.86
N ALA A 94 10.13 6.97 -24.77
CA ALA A 94 9.35 6.86 -23.55
C ALA A 94 10.02 5.99 -22.47
N MET A 95 11.14 5.32 -22.77
CA MET A 95 11.94 4.55 -21.80
C MET A 95 13.19 5.28 -21.32
N ASN A 96 13.39 6.55 -21.70
CA ASN A 96 14.55 7.33 -21.28
C ASN A 96 14.45 7.71 -19.78
N PRO A 97 15.41 7.28 -18.93
CA PRO A 97 15.38 7.55 -17.49
C PRO A 97 15.44 9.04 -17.13
N ASP A 98 16.14 9.86 -17.91
CA ASP A 98 16.32 11.29 -17.63
C ASP A 98 15.02 12.09 -17.82
N MET A 99 14.09 11.58 -18.64
CA MET A 99 12.76 12.17 -18.80
C MET A 99 11.72 11.48 -17.90
N LEU A 100 11.80 10.15 -17.78
CA LEU A 100 10.84 9.36 -17.02
C LEU A 100 10.93 9.60 -15.52
N LEU A 101 12.13 9.65 -14.94
CA LEU A 101 12.28 9.77 -13.49
C LEU A 101 11.70 11.11 -12.99
N PRO A 102 12.04 12.28 -13.56
CA PRO A 102 11.41 13.54 -13.15
C PRO A 102 9.90 13.52 -13.29
N MET A 103 9.37 12.93 -14.36
CA MET A 103 7.93 12.81 -14.56
C MET A 103 7.29 11.90 -13.51
N ALA A 104 7.88 10.74 -13.23
CA ALA A 104 7.41 9.78 -12.23
C ALA A 104 7.44 10.35 -10.81
N TYR A 105 8.49 11.08 -10.44
CA TYR A 105 8.58 11.77 -9.14
C TYR A 105 7.60 12.95 -9.04
N SER A 106 7.26 13.60 -10.16
CA SER A 106 6.26 14.68 -10.20
C SER A 106 4.82 14.17 -10.01
N LEU A 107 4.58 12.87 -10.25
CA LEU A 107 3.29 12.25 -9.97
C LEU A 107 3.08 12.22 -8.46
N LYS A 108 2.25 13.16 -7.99
CA LYS A 108 1.68 13.12 -6.66
C LYS A 108 0.87 11.85 -6.56
N VAL A 109 1.43 10.83 -5.91
CA VAL A 109 0.59 9.81 -5.28
C VAL A 109 -0.24 10.59 -4.29
N SER A 110 -1.55 10.65 -4.54
CA SER A 110 -2.55 11.51 -3.88
C SER A 110 -2.11 12.12 -2.54
N LYS A 111 -2.40 13.41 -2.30
CA LYS A 111 -2.29 14.05 -0.97
C LYS A 111 -2.83 13.15 0.14
N SER A 112 -3.87 12.37 -0.14
CA SER A 112 -4.48 11.40 0.78
C SER A 112 -3.51 10.32 1.28
N LEU A 113 -2.51 9.89 0.51
CA LEU A 113 -1.50 8.92 0.97
C LEU A 113 -0.51 9.58 1.92
N ASP A 114 -0.03 10.78 1.61
CA ASP A 114 0.88 11.53 2.49
C ASP A 114 0.15 12.01 3.75
N GLU A 115 -1.10 12.45 3.62
CA GLU A 115 -2.01 12.74 4.73
C GLU A 115 -2.27 11.49 5.57
N SER A 116 -2.53 10.32 4.96
CA SER A 116 -2.69 9.06 5.69
C SER A 116 -1.39 8.61 6.38
N LYS A 117 -0.22 8.84 5.76
CA LYS A 117 1.09 8.55 6.35
C LYS A 117 1.41 9.50 7.50
N GLU A 118 1.12 10.79 7.35
CA GLU A 118 1.30 11.81 8.39
C GLU A 118 0.32 11.61 9.54
N GLU A 119 -0.93 11.27 9.25
CA GLU A 119 -1.95 10.97 10.24
C GLU A 119 -1.59 9.71 11.02
N TYR A 120 -1.10 8.66 10.34
CA TYR A 120 -0.53 7.48 10.98
C TYR A 120 0.71 7.80 11.84
N ALA A 121 1.60 8.68 11.36
CA ALA A 121 2.79 9.09 12.10
C ALA A 121 2.47 9.99 13.31
N LYS A 122 1.50 10.90 13.19
CA LYS A 122 1.00 11.76 14.28
C LYS A 122 0.25 10.93 15.32
N GLN A 123 -0.54 9.94 14.89
CA GLN A 123 -1.18 8.95 15.76
C GLN A 123 -0.19 8.00 16.44
N ASN A 124 1.05 7.86 15.94
CA ASN A 124 2.11 7.07 16.59
C ASN A 124 3.05 7.90 17.48
N LYS A 125 3.13 9.24 17.32
CA LYS A 125 4.03 10.11 18.11
C LYS A 125 3.44 10.58 19.46
N ASN A 126 2.12 10.55 19.63
CA ASN A 126 1.45 11.00 20.85
C ASN A 126 1.04 9.87 21.80
N LEU A 127 1.54 8.65 21.58
CA LEU A 127 1.25 7.52 22.45
C LEU A 127 2.44 7.35 23.41
N PRO A 128 2.22 7.37 24.73
CA PRO A 128 3.29 7.03 25.67
C PRO A 128 3.78 5.63 25.34
N ASP A 129 5.08 5.40 25.49
CA ASP A 129 5.73 4.11 25.19
C ASP A 129 4.87 2.95 25.68
N GLY A 130 4.27 2.21 24.74
CA GLY A 130 3.41 1.06 25.06
C GLY A 130 1.93 1.14 24.68
N VAL A 131 1.46 2.14 23.93
CA VAL A 131 0.08 2.12 23.38
C VAL A 131 0.14 1.88 21.86
N THR A 132 -0.70 1.00 21.33
CA THR A 132 -0.99 0.88 19.88
C THR A 132 -2.27 1.64 19.52
N PRO A 133 -2.40 2.19 18.30
CA PRO A 133 -3.46 3.14 17.96
C PRO A 133 -4.87 2.53 18.06
N LYS A 134 -5.73 3.13 18.89
CA LYS A 134 -7.16 2.87 18.89
C LYS A 134 -7.79 3.58 17.69
N LEU A 135 -8.05 2.88 16.59
CA LEU A 135 -9.05 3.34 15.62
C LEU A 135 -10.45 3.05 16.21
N GLN A 136 -11.13 4.10 16.66
CA GLN A 136 -12.57 4.03 16.95
C GLN A 136 -13.34 4.12 15.63
N PRO A 137 -14.25 3.19 15.33
CA PRO A 137 -15.18 3.31 14.21
C PRO A 137 -16.23 4.39 14.45
N SER A 138 -16.55 5.18 13.42
CA SER A 138 -17.95 5.56 13.16
C SER A 138 -18.65 4.44 12.42
#